data_AF-A0A1S3SI63-F1
#
_entry.id   AF-A0A1S3SI63-F1
#
_cell.length_a   1.000
_cell.length_b   1.000
_cell.length_c   1.000
_cell.angle_alpha   90.00
_cell.angle_beta   90.00
_cell.angle_gamma   90.00
#
_symmetry.space_group_name_H-M   'P 1'
#
loop_
_entity.id
_entity.type
_entity.pdbx_description
1 polymer ?
#
loop_
_entity_poly.entity_id
_entity_poly.type
_entity_poly.pdbx_seq_one_letter_code
_entity_poly.pdbx_strand_id
1 'polypeptide(L)'
;MDFNEYIDRKTPNNPLCNVDLVNRLLLDAGITSDLVKQWRDQMPNGVLARFVATDGGITRIYPKSAGLDWTEDPETYESSFYKRSLDNDIYIFTPTPYQEDTNMTEDSVLVSRAVNLDIDGVRLKPAVVGVKLDISTWMTNFINATLKMNCKDEICGCQRNDEHVDCVILDDGGFLVMANRDEYIGQIGQFFGMIDPILMVNLVNMSLFTLNKTYDYQSVCDPKRESKGSAAGLRSVYVPTIADILNVGWLASAAAWSILQQLLVSIAFPNFLHAADTDDEIPDMSKESCITEQTQYFYDNEEKSFRGTLDCENCSRMFHAEKLWKTNLVFVIADAKLTCMSCDHKPLIQAEQPSEGPDPCE
;
A
#
# COMPACT_ATOMS: atom_id res chain seq x y z
N MET A 1 19.23 -7.08 -25.13
CA MET A 1 18.83 -7.92 -26.28
C MET A 1 17.41 -8.33 -25.99
N ASP A 2 16.46 -8.02 -26.87
CA ASP A 2 15.07 -8.43 -26.69
C ASP A 2 14.98 -9.96 -26.80
N PHE A 3 14.23 -10.60 -25.90
CA PHE A 3 14.05 -12.06 -25.91
C PHE A 3 13.43 -12.52 -27.24
N ASN A 4 12.48 -11.75 -27.79
CA ASN A 4 11.85 -12.10 -29.07
C ASN A 4 12.85 -12.06 -30.24
N GLU A 5 13.75 -11.08 -30.22
CA GLU A 5 14.82 -10.97 -31.22
C GLU A 5 15.82 -12.14 -31.10
N TYR A 6 16.07 -12.64 -29.88
CA TYR A 6 16.91 -13.80 -29.67
C TYR A 6 16.30 -15.07 -30.30
N ILE A 7 15.01 -15.33 -30.07
CA ILE A 7 14.32 -16.52 -30.61
C ILE A 7 14.16 -16.45 -32.13
N ASP A 8 14.00 -15.26 -32.71
CA ASP A 8 13.94 -15.10 -34.16
C ASP A 8 15.30 -15.38 -34.84
N ARG A 9 16.41 -15.01 -34.18
CA ARG A 9 17.77 -15.17 -34.72
C ARG A 9 18.42 -16.51 -34.38
N LYS A 10 18.03 -17.14 -33.27
CA LYS A 10 18.64 -18.36 -32.74
C LYS A 10 17.54 -19.38 -32.43
N THR A 11 17.74 -20.60 -32.89
CA THR A 11 16.85 -21.70 -32.54
C THR A 11 16.92 -21.96 -31.02
N PRO A 12 15.80 -22.35 -30.38
CA PRO A 12 15.75 -22.65 -28.95
C PRO A 12 16.74 -23.72 -28.46
N ASN A 13 17.28 -24.54 -29.37
CA ASN A 13 18.27 -25.61 -29.09
C ASN A 13 19.72 -25.10 -29.02
N ASN A 14 19.94 -23.84 -28.67
CA ASN A 14 21.27 -23.26 -28.58
C ASN A 14 22.05 -23.91 -27.42
N PRO A 15 23.28 -24.44 -27.63
CA PRO A 15 24.05 -25.13 -26.59
C PRO A 15 24.42 -24.26 -25.38
N LEU A 16 24.30 -22.93 -25.50
CA LEU A 16 24.55 -21.97 -24.41
C LEU A 16 23.27 -21.56 -23.65
N CYS A 17 22.12 -22.15 -23.97
CA CYS A 17 20.82 -21.77 -23.39
C CYS A 17 20.12 -23.00 -22.80
N ASN A 18 19.42 -22.80 -21.68
CA ASN A 18 18.60 -23.85 -21.08
C ASN A 18 17.32 -24.03 -21.91
N VAL A 19 17.25 -25.14 -22.63
CA VAL A 19 16.16 -25.48 -23.56
C VAL A 19 14.84 -25.68 -22.83
N ASP A 20 14.85 -26.23 -21.61
CA ASP A 20 13.62 -26.55 -20.87
C ASP A 20 12.88 -25.27 -20.45
N LEU A 21 13.62 -24.26 -19.98
CA LEU A 21 13.05 -22.98 -19.56
C LEU A 21 12.44 -22.23 -20.76
N VAL A 22 13.15 -22.19 -21.89
CA VAL A 22 12.66 -21.54 -23.12
C VAL A 22 11.43 -22.26 -23.67
N ASN A 23 11.45 -23.60 -23.72
CA ASN A 23 10.32 -24.37 -24.23
C ASN A 23 9.08 -24.24 -23.34
N ARG A 24 9.27 -24.19 -22.01
CA ARG A 24 8.19 -23.94 -21.06
C ARG A 24 7.52 -22.60 -21.31
N LEU A 25 8.32 -21.54 -21.47
CA LEU A 25 7.83 -20.20 -21.80
C LEU A 25 7.03 -20.19 -23.11
N LEU A 26 7.52 -20.86 -24.17
CA LEU A 26 6.83 -20.94 -25.46
C LEU A 26 5.50 -21.69 -25.36
N LEU A 27 5.44 -22.76 -24.56
CA LEU A 27 4.21 -23.50 -24.29
C LEU A 27 3.18 -22.63 -23.56
N ASP A 28 3.59 -21.94 -22.51
CA ASP A 28 2.75 -21.04 -21.73
C ASP A 28 2.24 -19.88 -22.62
N ALA A 29 3.08 -19.36 -23.51
CA ALA A 29 2.69 -18.35 -24.50
C ALA A 29 1.61 -18.87 -25.46
N GLY A 30 1.68 -20.13 -25.87
CA GLY A 30 0.67 -20.77 -26.72
C GLY A 30 -0.68 -20.87 -26.00
N ILE A 31 -0.68 -21.46 -24.81
CA ILE A 31 -1.89 -21.70 -24.00
C ILE A 31 -2.59 -20.38 -23.64
N THR A 32 -1.83 -19.40 -23.15
CA THR A 32 -2.39 -18.09 -22.78
C THR A 32 -2.89 -17.30 -24.00
N SER A 33 -2.42 -17.60 -25.21
CA SER A 33 -2.92 -17.00 -26.45
C SER A 33 -4.32 -17.47 -26.80
N ASP A 34 -4.58 -18.76 -26.64
CA ASP A 34 -5.90 -19.31 -26.89
C ASP A 34 -6.93 -18.84 -25.85
N LEU A 35 -6.50 -18.65 -24.60
CA LEU A 35 -7.35 -18.06 -23.55
C LEU A 35 -7.80 -16.63 -23.89
N VAL A 36 -6.88 -15.79 -24.39
CA VAL A 36 -7.20 -14.40 -24.79
C VAL A 36 -8.22 -14.35 -25.94
N LYS A 37 -8.25 -15.35 -26.83
CA LYS A 37 -9.28 -15.43 -27.87
C LYS A 37 -10.68 -15.59 -27.26
N GLN A 38 -10.83 -16.42 -26.23
CA GLN A 38 -12.10 -16.60 -25.53
C GLN A 38 -12.54 -15.31 -24.79
N TRP A 39 -11.59 -14.58 -24.21
CA TRP A 39 -11.88 -13.32 -23.54
C TRP A 39 -12.42 -12.25 -24.47
N ARG A 40 -12.07 -12.29 -25.75
CA ARG A 40 -12.58 -11.32 -26.73
C ARG A 40 -14.09 -11.38 -26.89
N ASP A 41 -14.66 -12.57 -26.78
CA ASP A 41 -16.08 -12.81 -27.05
C ASP A 41 -16.99 -12.51 -25.85
N GLN A 42 -16.41 -12.37 -24.65
CA GLN A 42 -17.14 -12.19 -23.41
C GLN A 42 -16.52 -11.06 -22.60
N MET A 43 -17.22 -9.95 -22.37
CA MET A 43 -16.78 -8.92 -21.42
C MET A 43 -17.93 -8.62 -20.45
N PRO A 44 -17.88 -9.16 -19.23
CA PRO A 44 -18.91 -8.93 -18.22
C PRO A 44 -18.92 -7.45 -17.78
N ASN A 45 -20.11 -6.93 -17.46
CA ASN A 45 -20.24 -5.61 -16.85
C ASN A 45 -19.55 -5.59 -15.47
N GLY A 46 -18.79 -4.52 -15.19
CA GLY A 46 -18.06 -4.35 -13.93
C GLY A 46 -16.65 -4.96 -13.89
N VAL A 47 -16.16 -5.54 -15.00
CA VAL A 47 -14.79 -6.03 -15.13
C VAL A 47 -13.97 -5.06 -15.98
N LEU A 48 -12.96 -4.43 -15.37
CA LEU A 48 -12.04 -3.49 -16.03
C LEU A 48 -10.97 -4.23 -16.84
N ALA A 49 -10.36 -5.25 -16.23
CA ALA A 49 -9.30 -6.03 -16.84
C ALA A 49 -9.38 -7.50 -16.43
N ARG A 50 -8.77 -8.35 -17.24
CA ARG A 50 -8.54 -9.77 -16.95
C ARG A 50 -7.09 -10.07 -17.17
N PHE A 51 -6.53 -10.92 -16.33
CA PHE A 51 -5.15 -11.30 -16.45
C PHE A 51 -4.94 -12.79 -16.17
N VAL A 52 -3.85 -13.29 -16.73
CA VAL A 52 -3.30 -14.61 -16.41
C VAL A 52 -1.80 -14.44 -16.20
N ALA A 53 -1.33 -14.87 -15.03
CA ALA A 53 0.07 -14.97 -14.67
C ALA A 53 0.43 -16.45 -14.63
N THR A 54 1.50 -16.83 -15.33
CA THR A 54 1.92 -18.22 -15.49
C THR A 54 3.27 -18.48 -14.83
N ASP A 55 3.53 -19.72 -14.47
CA ASP A 55 4.78 -20.11 -13.82
C ASP A 55 6.03 -19.95 -14.71
N GLY A 56 5.83 -19.84 -16.03
CA GLY A 56 6.88 -19.50 -16.99
C GLY A 56 7.25 -18.01 -17.05
N GLY A 57 6.64 -17.14 -16.23
CA GLY A 57 6.94 -15.70 -16.21
C GLY A 57 6.16 -14.90 -17.26
N ILE A 58 5.14 -15.47 -17.90
CA ILE A 58 4.24 -14.73 -18.79
C ILE A 58 3.05 -14.24 -18.00
N THR A 59 2.89 -12.92 -17.96
CA THR A 59 1.66 -12.25 -17.54
C THR A 59 0.98 -11.62 -18.75
N ARG A 60 -0.28 -11.97 -19.00
CA ARG A 60 -1.08 -11.36 -20.07
C ARG A 60 -2.27 -10.64 -19.48
N ILE A 61 -2.46 -9.39 -19.90
CA ILE A 61 -3.55 -8.53 -19.46
C ILE A 61 -4.42 -8.18 -20.66
N TYR A 62 -5.73 -8.18 -20.46
CA TYR A 62 -6.73 -7.82 -21.45
C TYR A 62 -7.79 -6.89 -20.83
N PRO A 63 -8.17 -5.78 -21.49
CA PRO A 63 -7.72 -5.31 -22.80
C PRO A 63 -6.33 -4.66 -22.77
N LYS A 64 -5.75 -4.36 -23.94
CA LYS A 64 -4.41 -3.76 -24.07
C LYS A 64 -4.28 -2.44 -23.31
N SER A 65 -5.34 -1.64 -23.22
CA SER A 65 -5.34 -0.38 -22.45
C SER A 65 -5.02 -0.62 -20.98
N ALA A 66 -5.66 -1.62 -20.36
CA ALA A 66 -5.43 -1.96 -18.96
C ALA A 66 -4.03 -2.55 -18.70
N GLY A 67 -3.36 -3.08 -19.73
CA GLY A 67 -1.98 -3.54 -19.61
C GLY A 67 -0.95 -2.41 -19.56
N LEU A 68 -1.32 -1.18 -19.97
CA LEU A 68 -0.43 -0.01 -19.85
C LEU A 68 -0.43 0.53 -18.42
N ASP A 69 -1.57 0.43 -17.74
CA ASP A 69 -1.77 0.90 -16.36
C ASP A 69 -1.48 -0.21 -15.33
N TRP A 70 -0.79 -1.27 -15.75
CA TRP A 70 -0.48 -2.41 -14.88
C TRP A 70 0.82 -2.14 -14.12
N THR A 71 0.70 -2.02 -12.81
CA THR A 71 1.78 -1.60 -11.90
C THR A 71 2.49 -2.76 -11.19
N GLU A 72 1.94 -3.98 -11.26
CA GLU A 72 2.53 -5.14 -10.60
C GLU A 72 3.82 -5.59 -11.29
N ASP A 73 4.68 -6.27 -10.51
CA ASP A 73 5.94 -6.78 -11.00
C ASP A 73 5.74 -7.77 -12.17
N PRO A 74 6.46 -7.61 -13.29
CA PRO A 74 6.40 -8.56 -14.40
C PRO A 74 6.92 -9.96 -14.03
N GLU A 75 7.79 -10.07 -13.01
CA GLU A 75 8.27 -11.35 -12.51
C GLU A 75 7.24 -11.99 -11.59
N THR A 76 6.66 -13.10 -12.07
CA THR A 76 5.56 -13.79 -11.40
C THR A 76 5.95 -14.34 -10.02
N TYR A 77 7.22 -14.69 -9.82
CA TYR A 77 7.72 -15.18 -8.52
C TYR A 77 7.98 -14.07 -7.51
N GLU A 78 7.99 -12.79 -7.90
CA GLU A 78 8.10 -11.67 -6.96
C GLU A 78 6.73 -11.10 -6.61
N SER A 79 5.75 -11.27 -7.50
CA SER A 79 4.38 -10.82 -7.29
C SER A 79 3.69 -11.44 -6.04
N SER A 80 3.14 -10.56 -5.19
CA SER A 80 2.42 -10.94 -3.97
C SER A 80 1.11 -11.68 -4.25
N PHE A 81 0.30 -11.19 -5.20
CA PHE A 81 -0.99 -11.83 -5.52
C PHE A 81 -0.80 -13.25 -6.06
N TYR A 82 0.30 -13.51 -6.77
CA TYR A 82 0.61 -14.82 -7.34
C TYR A 82 0.89 -15.83 -6.22
N LYS A 83 1.77 -15.49 -5.27
CA LYS A 83 2.08 -16.31 -4.09
C LYS A 83 0.83 -16.60 -3.25
N ARG A 84 0.10 -15.55 -2.86
CA ARG A 84 -1.13 -15.66 -2.04
C ARG A 84 -2.19 -16.54 -2.71
N SER A 85 -2.33 -16.45 -4.03
CA SER A 85 -3.27 -17.27 -4.80
C SER A 85 -2.89 -18.74 -4.87
N LEU A 86 -1.59 -19.06 -4.85
CA LEU A 86 -1.10 -20.44 -4.89
C LEU A 86 -1.25 -21.15 -3.54
N ASP A 87 -1.02 -20.43 -2.45
CA ASP A 87 -1.16 -20.96 -1.08
C ASP A 87 -2.62 -21.27 -0.72
N ASN A 88 -3.55 -20.54 -1.35
CA ASN A 88 -4.98 -20.63 -1.07
C ASN A 88 -5.76 -21.33 -2.20
N ASP A 89 -6.92 -21.90 -1.87
CA ASP A 89 -7.86 -22.49 -2.86
C ASP A 89 -9.12 -21.65 -3.07
N ILE A 90 -9.22 -20.51 -2.37
CA ILE A 90 -10.31 -19.53 -2.41
C ILE A 90 -10.01 -18.40 -3.41
N TYR A 91 -10.99 -17.52 -3.65
CA TYR A 91 -10.76 -16.28 -4.39
C TYR A 91 -10.11 -15.25 -3.47
N ILE A 92 -8.96 -14.72 -3.87
CA ILE A 92 -8.20 -13.72 -3.13
C ILE A 92 -8.49 -12.35 -3.73
N PHE A 93 -9.05 -11.47 -2.92
CA PHE A 93 -9.27 -10.07 -3.23
C PHE A 93 -8.10 -9.28 -2.67
N THR A 94 -7.48 -8.45 -3.50
CA THR A 94 -6.38 -7.57 -3.13
C THR A 94 -6.78 -6.14 -3.54
N PRO A 95 -7.09 -5.26 -2.58
CA PRO A 95 -7.31 -3.85 -2.89
C PRO A 95 -5.98 -3.19 -3.28
N THR A 96 -6.01 -2.20 -4.17
CA THR A 96 -4.82 -1.38 -4.44
C THR A 96 -4.46 -0.60 -3.16
N PRO A 97 -3.20 -0.62 -2.69
CA PRO A 97 -2.81 0.10 -1.48
C PRO A 97 -3.11 1.59 -1.58
N TYR A 98 -3.66 2.17 -0.52
CA TYR A 98 -3.90 3.61 -0.45
C TYR A 98 -2.57 4.37 -0.41
N GLN A 99 -2.36 5.30 -1.35
CA GLN A 99 -1.19 6.17 -1.39
C GLN A 99 -1.56 7.57 -0.89
N GLU A 100 -1.02 7.96 0.28
CA GLU A 100 -1.24 9.28 0.88
C GLU A 100 -0.71 10.43 0.02
N ASP A 101 0.38 10.20 -0.74
CA ASP A 101 1.09 11.27 -1.48
C ASP A 101 0.34 11.77 -2.71
N THR A 102 -0.48 10.92 -3.34
CA THR A 102 -1.14 11.24 -4.61
C THR A 102 -2.63 11.55 -4.44
N ASN A 103 -3.25 11.20 -3.30
CA ASN A 103 -4.70 11.23 -3.11
C ASN A 103 -5.48 10.58 -4.28
N MET A 104 -4.83 9.70 -5.04
CA MET A 104 -5.43 8.99 -6.16
C MET A 104 -5.77 7.60 -5.68
N THR A 105 -7.04 7.39 -5.32
CA THR A 105 -7.56 6.04 -5.16
C THR A 105 -7.76 5.43 -6.54
N GLU A 106 -7.10 4.31 -6.81
CA GLU A 106 -7.56 3.45 -7.88
C GLU A 106 -8.87 2.80 -7.41
N ASP A 107 -9.99 3.14 -8.06
CA ASP A 107 -11.31 2.56 -7.77
C ASP A 107 -11.44 1.12 -8.30
N SER A 108 -10.44 0.30 -8.03
CA SER A 108 -10.34 -1.05 -8.54
C SER A 108 -9.78 -2.05 -7.54
N VAL A 109 -10.30 -3.26 -7.58
CA VAL A 109 -9.85 -4.37 -6.74
C VAL A 109 -9.40 -5.51 -7.63
N LEU A 110 -8.23 -6.07 -7.32
CA LEU A 110 -7.70 -7.25 -7.99
C LEU A 110 -8.31 -8.49 -7.35
N VAL A 111 -8.87 -9.39 -8.16
CA VAL A 111 -9.35 -10.70 -7.71
C VAL A 111 -8.56 -11.76 -8.42
N SER A 112 -7.97 -12.68 -7.66
CA SER A 112 -7.04 -13.69 -8.16
C SER A 112 -7.36 -15.07 -7.60
N ARG A 113 -7.07 -16.11 -8.37
CA ARG A 113 -7.22 -17.51 -7.97
C ARG A 113 -6.27 -18.40 -8.78
N ALA A 114 -5.65 -19.37 -8.09
CA ALA A 114 -4.87 -20.39 -8.78
C ALA A 114 -5.74 -21.34 -9.61
N VAL A 115 -5.21 -21.73 -10.76
CA VAL A 115 -5.80 -22.76 -11.62
C VAL A 115 -5.41 -24.11 -11.06
N ASN A 116 -6.40 -24.86 -10.57
CA ASN A 116 -6.16 -26.21 -10.05
C ASN A 116 -6.43 -27.25 -11.15
N LEU A 117 -5.40 -27.99 -11.54
CA LEU A 117 -5.48 -29.12 -12.46
C LEU A 117 -5.17 -30.43 -11.73
N ASP A 118 -5.79 -31.52 -12.16
CA ASP A 118 -5.50 -32.87 -11.69
C ASP A 118 -5.14 -33.73 -12.91
N ILE A 119 -3.88 -34.17 -12.97
CA ILE A 119 -3.36 -35.00 -14.06
C ILE A 119 -2.80 -36.26 -13.43
N ASP A 120 -3.36 -37.42 -13.79
CA ASP A 120 -2.94 -38.73 -13.31
C ASP A 120 -2.88 -38.85 -11.76
N GLY A 121 -3.77 -38.15 -11.05
CA GLY A 121 -3.82 -38.14 -9.58
C GLY A 121 -2.84 -37.16 -8.92
N VAL A 122 -2.12 -36.34 -9.70
CA VAL A 122 -1.24 -35.28 -9.23
C VAL A 122 -1.92 -33.93 -9.42
N ARG A 123 -2.11 -33.20 -8.33
CA ARG A 123 -2.66 -31.84 -8.35
C ARG A 123 -1.56 -30.83 -8.69
N LEU A 124 -1.78 -30.05 -9.74
CA LEU A 124 -0.87 -29.03 -10.24
C LEU A 124 -1.54 -27.67 -10.25
N LYS A 125 -0.76 -26.62 -9.94
CA LYS A 125 -1.17 -25.21 -10.01
C LYS A 125 -0.27 -24.44 -11.00
N PRO A 126 -0.49 -24.54 -12.32
CA PRO A 126 0.45 -24.00 -13.32
C PRO A 126 0.32 -22.48 -13.55
N ALA A 127 -0.79 -21.88 -13.16
CA ALA A 127 -1.07 -20.48 -13.42
C ALA A 127 -2.05 -19.90 -12.40
N VAL A 128 -2.04 -18.58 -12.29
CA VAL A 128 -3.01 -17.78 -11.53
C VAL A 128 -3.79 -16.93 -12.52
N VAL A 129 -5.11 -16.99 -12.43
CA VAL A 129 -6.02 -16.18 -13.24
C VAL A 129 -6.73 -15.17 -12.36
N GLY A 130 -7.07 -14.03 -12.93
CA GLY A 130 -7.77 -13.01 -12.18
C GLY A 130 -8.40 -11.91 -13.00
N VAL A 131 -9.10 -11.03 -12.30
CA VAL A 131 -9.83 -9.91 -12.86
C VAL A 131 -9.59 -8.65 -12.03
N LYS A 132 -9.54 -7.49 -12.67
CA LYS A 132 -9.59 -6.18 -12.02
C LYS A 132 -11.04 -5.71 -12.08
N LEU A 133 -11.69 -5.57 -10.93
CA LEU A 133 -13.09 -5.17 -10.82
C LEU A 133 -13.20 -3.66 -10.65
N ASP A 134 -14.25 -3.07 -11.22
CA ASP A 134 -14.66 -1.69 -10.91
C ASP A 134 -15.46 -1.67 -9.61
N ILE A 135 -14.96 -0.96 -8.61
CA ILE A 135 -15.59 -0.91 -7.28
C ILE A 135 -16.94 -0.22 -7.35
N SER A 136 -17.08 0.84 -8.17
CA SER A 136 -18.33 1.59 -8.28
C SER A 136 -19.48 0.73 -8.79
N THR A 137 -19.24 -0.03 -9.87
CA THR A 137 -20.22 -0.97 -10.40
C THR A 137 -20.49 -2.12 -9.42
N TRP A 138 -19.45 -2.66 -8.78
CA TRP A 138 -19.60 -3.76 -7.84
C TRP A 138 -20.40 -3.35 -6.59
N MET A 139 -20.12 -2.17 -6.04
CA MET A 139 -20.85 -1.57 -4.93
C MET A 139 -22.32 -1.35 -5.27
N THR A 140 -22.61 -0.83 -6.46
CA THR A 140 -24.01 -0.63 -6.91
C THR A 140 -24.76 -1.97 -6.96
N ASN A 141 -24.12 -3.03 -7.46
CA ASN A 141 -24.71 -4.36 -7.47
C ASN A 141 -24.91 -4.93 -6.06
N PHE A 142 -23.95 -4.69 -5.16
CA PHE A 142 -24.03 -5.12 -3.77
C PHE A 142 -25.17 -4.43 -3.02
N ILE A 143 -25.30 -3.11 -3.15
CA ILE A 143 -26.39 -2.33 -2.55
C ILE A 143 -27.73 -2.78 -3.10
N ASN A 144 -27.86 -2.94 -4.42
CA ASN A 144 -29.10 -3.45 -5.02
C ASN A 144 -29.48 -4.86 -4.53
N ALA A 145 -28.50 -5.72 -4.26
CA ALA A 145 -28.73 -7.06 -3.72
C ALA A 145 -29.13 -7.06 -2.23
N THR A 146 -28.62 -6.10 -1.46
CA THR A 146 -28.92 -5.94 -0.02
C THR A 146 -30.21 -5.15 0.24
N LEU A 147 -30.70 -4.38 -0.74
CA LEU A 147 -31.99 -3.70 -0.69
C LEU A 147 -33.15 -4.66 -1.02
N LYS A 148 -33.59 -5.45 -0.05
CA LYS A 148 -34.84 -6.20 -0.14
C LYS A 148 -35.97 -5.55 0.66
N MET A 149 -37.17 -5.51 0.08
CA MET A 149 -38.39 -5.07 0.77
C MET A 149 -38.91 -6.22 1.66
N ASN A 150 -39.22 -5.92 2.93
CA ASN A 150 -39.66 -6.85 4.01
C ASN A 150 -38.56 -7.70 4.65
N CYS A 151 -37.69 -7.03 5.40
CA CYS A 151 -36.63 -7.66 6.18
C CYS A 151 -37.15 -8.15 7.51
N LYS A 152 -37.21 -9.47 7.70
CA LYS A 152 -37.50 -10.11 8.99
C LYS A 152 -36.28 -10.83 9.59
N ASP A 153 -35.38 -11.34 8.75
CA ASP A 153 -34.19 -12.11 9.17
C ASP A 153 -32.95 -11.91 8.28
N GLU A 154 -33.00 -11.01 7.28
CA GLU A 154 -31.89 -10.73 6.34
C GLU A 154 -31.28 -9.34 6.61
N ILE A 155 -29.97 -9.19 6.32
CA ILE A 155 -29.20 -7.94 6.46
C ILE A 155 -29.89 -6.86 5.64
N CYS A 156 -30.43 -5.85 6.32
CA CYS A 156 -31.14 -4.76 5.67
C CYS A 156 -30.76 -3.43 6.31
N GLY A 157 -30.52 -2.44 5.47
CA GLY A 157 -30.13 -1.09 5.90
C GLY A 157 -28.91 -0.53 5.19
N CYS A 158 -28.17 -1.31 4.40
CA CYS A 158 -27.01 -0.81 3.65
C CYS A 158 -27.46 -0.01 2.41
N GLN A 159 -28.06 1.16 2.61
CA GLN A 159 -28.32 2.14 1.54
C GLN A 159 -27.10 3.03 1.35
N ARG A 160 -26.77 3.39 0.11
CA ARG A 160 -25.67 4.33 -0.17
C ARG A 160 -25.83 5.59 0.68
N ASN A 161 -24.81 5.94 1.45
CA ASN A 161 -24.81 7.07 2.39
C ASN A 161 -25.92 7.03 3.46
N ASP A 162 -26.23 5.86 4.00
CA ASP A 162 -27.12 5.75 5.17
C ASP A 162 -26.52 6.48 6.40
N GLU A 163 -27.36 7.25 7.09
CA GLU A 163 -26.96 8.04 8.26
C GLU A 163 -26.79 7.18 9.52
N HIS A 164 -27.46 6.03 9.59
CA HIS A 164 -27.58 5.20 10.79
C HIS A 164 -26.70 3.96 10.77
N VAL A 165 -26.34 3.42 9.60
CA VAL A 165 -25.52 2.21 9.49
C VAL A 165 -24.34 2.35 8.53
N ASP A 166 -23.20 1.84 8.96
CA ASP A 166 -21.99 1.71 8.16
C ASP A 166 -21.81 0.25 7.74
N CYS A 167 -21.77 0.02 6.43
CA CYS A 167 -21.52 -1.30 5.85
C CYS A 167 -20.20 -1.27 5.07
N VAL A 168 -19.29 -2.16 5.44
CA VAL A 168 -17.96 -2.26 4.86
C VAL A 168 -17.60 -3.72 4.56
N ILE A 169 -16.74 -3.92 3.56
CA ILE A 169 -16.11 -5.20 3.29
C ILE A 169 -14.62 -5.02 3.52
N LEU A 170 -14.05 -5.90 4.35
CA LEU A 170 -12.63 -5.92 4.66
C LEU A 170 -11.98 -7.18 4.12
N ASP A 171 -10.69 -7.08 3.81
CA ASP A 171 -9.84 -8.23 3.49
C ASP A 171 -9.37 -8.97 4.77
N ASP A 172 -8.74 -10.13 4.62
CA ASP A 172 -8.07 -10.90 5.67
C ASP A 172 -6.97 -10.13 6.41
N GLY A 173 -6.32 -9.19 5.72
CA GLY A 173 -5.39 -8.23 6.30
C GLY A 173 -6.05 -7.04 7.01
N GLY A 174 -7.39 -6.94 7.03
CA GLY A 174 -8.09 -5.79 7.63
C GLY A 174 -8.05 -4.51 6.80
N PHE A 175 -7.75 -4.61 5.50
CA PHE A 175 -7.81 -3.49 4.57
C PHE A 175 -9.22 -3.27 4.05
N LEU A 176 -9.60 -2.00 3.84
CA LEU A 176 -10.90 -1.64 3.30
C LEU A 176 -10.98 -1.97 1.79
N VAL A 177 -11.95 -2.79 1.39
CA VAL A 177 -12.17 -3.20 0.00
C VAL A 177 -13.40 -2.52 -0.61
N MET A 178 -14.47 -2.36 0.17
CA MET A 178 -15.70 -1.67 -0.23
C MET A 178 -16.29 -0.96 0.98
N ALA A 179 -16.87 0.22 0.78
CA ALA A 179 -17.64 0.93 1.78
C ALA A 179 -18.95 1.47 1.21
N ASN A 180 -19.93 1.64 2.10
CA ASN A 180 -21.23 2.20 1.77
C ASN A 180 -21.27 3.75 1.70
N ARG A 181 -20.35 4.42 2.41
CA ARG A 181 -20.26 5.88 2.49
C ARG A 181 -19.23 6.42 1.53
N ASP A 182 -19.57 7.49 0.82
CA ASP A 182 -18.68 8.13 -0.16
C ASP A 182 -17.35 8.60 0.46
N GLU A 183 -17.35 9.03 1.74
CA GLU A 183 -16.12 9.43 2.46
C GLU A 183 -15.12 8.29 2.63
N TYR A 184 -15.62 7.06 2.78
CA TYR A 184 -14.79 5.86 2.93
C TYR A 184 -14.40 5.26 1.58
N ILE A 185 -15.16 5.54 0.50
CA ILE A 185 -14.76 5.15 -0.85
C ILE A 185 -13.42 5.79 -1.23
N GLY A 186 -13.21 7.06 -0.88
CA GLY A 186 -11.93 7.74 -1.07
C GLY A 186 -10.78 7.22 -0.21
N GLN A 187 -11.02 6.23 0.66
CA GLN A 187 -10.02 5.61 1.56
C GLN A 187 -9.89 4.09 1.32
N ILE A 188 -10.36 3.61 0.16
CA ILE A 188 -10.20 2.19 -0.21
C ILE A 188 -8.71 1.84 -0.27
N GLY A 189 -8.38 0.64 0.20
CA GLY A 189 -7.00 0.19 0.34
C GLY A 189 -6.30 0.69 1.60
N GLN A 190 -6.94 1.55 2.39
CA GLN A 190 -6.43 1.94 3.70
C GLN A 190 -6.75 0.86 4.75
N PHE A 191 -5.86 0.72 5.72
CA PHE A 191 -6.09 -0.17 6.85
C PHE A 191 -7.27 0.32 7.70
N PHE A 192 -8.21 -0.58 8.01
CA PHE A 192 -9.48 -0.22 8.63
C PHE A 192 -9.31 0.39 10.04
N GLY A 193 -8.23 0.04 10.75
CA GLY A 193 -7.91 0.62 12.06
C GLY A 193 -7.55 2.11 12.03
N MET A 194 -7.30 2.70 10.85
CA MET A 194 -7.17 4.14 10.67
C MET A 194 -8.53 4.84 10.55
N ILE A 195 -9.52 4.13 10.00
CA ILE A 195 -10.86 4.66 9.69
C ILE A 195 -11.76 4.55 10.94
N ASP A 196 -11.88 3.35 11.50
CA ASP A 196 -12.61 3.07 12.74
C ASP A 196 -11.74 2.21 13.69
N PRO A 197 -10.86 2.84 14.49
CA PRO A 197 -9.95 2.13 15.39
C PRO A 197 -10.67 1.32 16.46
N ILE A 198 -11.76 1.85 17.02
CA ILE A 198 -12.46 1.17 18.12
C ILE A 198 -13.14 -0.11 17.63
N LEU A 199 -13.75 -0.08 16.43
CA LEU A 199 -14.33 -1.28 15.85
C LEU A 199 -13.23 -2.29 15.54
N MET A 200 -12.10 -1.87 14.96
CA MET A 200 -10.97 -2.77 14.65
C MET A 200 -10.38 -3.43 15.91
N VAL A 201 -10.18 -2.67 17.00
CA VAL A 201 -9.72 -3.23 18.30
C VAL A 201 -10.68 -4.30 18.79
N ASN A 202 -11.98 -4.07 18.71
CA ASN A 202 -12.96 -5.04 19.18
C ASN A 202 -13.03 -6.28 18.28
N LEU A 203 -12.86 -6.12 16.97
CA LEU A 203 -12.75 -7.25 16.05
C LEU A 203 -11.54 -8.14 16.38
N VAL A 204 -10.42 -7.54 16.80
CA VAL A 204 -9.25 -8.29 17.30
C VAL A 204 -9.55 -8.96 18.64
N ASN A 205 -10.17 -8.25 19.59
CA ASN A 205 -10.53 -8.80 20.91
C ASN A 205 -11.50 -9.99 20.81
N MET A 206 -12.41 -9.97 19.84
CA MET A 206 -13.32 -11.06 19.51
C MET A 206 -12.67 -12.21 18.74
N SER A 207 -11.35 -12.17 18.50
CA SER A 207 -10.58 -13.15 17.72
C SER A 207 -11.00 -13.28 16.24
N LEU A 208 -11.66 -12.26 15.68
CA LEU A 208 -11.95 -12.25 14.24
C LEU A 208 -10.64 -12.06 13.45
N PHE A 209 -9.84 -11.08 13.88
CA PHE A 209 -8.47 -10.87 13.38
C PHE A 209 -7.46 -11.22 14.48
N THR A 210 -6.36 -11.84 14.07
CA THR A 210 -5.16 -12.01 14.90
C THR A 210 -4.05 -11.17 14.30
N LEU A 211 -3.20 -10.60 15.14
CA LEU A 211 -2.06 -9.80 14.72
C LEU A 211 -0.76 -10.47 15.11
N ASN A 212 0.24 -10.39 14.25
CA ASN A 212 1.60 -10.78 14.56
C ASN A 212 2.55 -9.64 14.23
N LYS A 213 3.57 -9.45 15.08
CA LYS A 213 4.56 -8.40 14.95
C LYS A 213 5.90 -9.00 14.55
N THR A 214 6.50 -8.46 13.50
CA THR A 214 7.80 -8.88 12.98
C THR A 214 8.74 -7.69 12.91
N TYR A 215 10.04 -7.94 13.07
CA TYR A 215 11.07 -6.90 12.99
C TYR A 215 11.87 -7.07 11.70
N ASP A 216 11.92 -6.02 10.88
CA ASP A 216 12.81 -5.94 9.73
C ASP A 216 14.09 -5.20 10.11
N TYR A 217 15.20 -5.92 10.09
CA TYR A 217 16.54 -5.40 10.43
C TYR A 217 17.28 -4.78 9.23
N GLN A 218 16.71 -4.85 8.02
CA GLN A 218 17.32 -4.37 6.79
C GLN A 218 16.59 -3.16 6.19
N SER A 219 15.70 -2.53 6.97
CA SER A 219 14.96 -1.35 6.58
C SER A 219 15.79 -0.06 6.60
N VAL A 220 15.27 0.99 5.98
CA VAL A 220 15.93 2.28 5.82
C VAL A 220 15.01 3.39 6.36
N CYS A 221 15.50 4.17 7.34
CA CYS A 221 14.74 5.24 7.98
C CYS A 221 15.45 6.59 7.82
N ASP A 222 14.67 7.66 7.96
CA ASP A 222 15.24 8.98 8.15
C ASP A 222 15.95 9.05 9.51
N PRO A 223 17.14 9.67 9.57
CA PRO A 223 17.87 9.78 10.82
C PRO A 223 17.04 10.54 11.84
N LYS A 224 16.86 9.98 13.04
CA LYS A 224 16.25 10.70 14.15
C LYS A 224 17.09 11.95 14.38
N ARG A 225 16.47 13.13 14.29
CA ARG A 225 17.10 14.37 14.76
C ARG A 225 17.25 14.28 16.27
N GLU A 226 18.30 13.61 16.73
CA GLU A 226 18.69 13.72 18.12
C GLU A 226 18.97 15.20 18.37
N SER A 227 18.31 15.75 19.38
CA SER A 227 18.58 17.09 19.88
C SER A 227 19.95 17.13 20.58
N LYS A 228 21.03 16.76 19.87
CA LYS A 228 22.44 16.97 20.27
C LYS A 228 22.81 18.47 20.27
N GLY A 229 21.83 19.37 20.39
CA GLY A 229 21.99 20.82 20.36
C GLY A 229 21.87 21.52 21.71
N SER A 230 21.68 20.83 22.83
CA SER A 230 21.50 21.50 24.14
C SER A 230 22.29 20.93 25.32
N ALA A 231 23.19 19.96 25.09
CA ALA A 231 24.00 19.34 26.16
C ALA A 231 25.51 19.61 26.08
N ALA A 232 25.98 20.35 25.07
CA ALA A 232 27.37 20.84 25.01
C ALA A 232 27.41 22.31 25.42
N GLY A 233 27.34 22.58 26.73
CA GLY A 233 27.64 23.92 27.25
C GLY A 233 29.03 24.35 26.79
N LEU A 234 29.14 25.57 26.26
CA LEU A 234 30.40 26.21 25.85
C LEU A 234 31.47 26.08 26.96
N ARG A 235 32.32 25.06 26.86
CA ARG A 235 33.47 24.88 27.76
C ARG A 235 34.62 25.73 27.25
N SER A 236 34.51 27.04 27.49
CA SER A 236 35.60 27.97 27.81
C SER A 236 35.20 29.36 27.34
N VAL A 237 35.09 30.31 28.28
CA VAL A 237 35.06 31.73 27.94
C VAL A 237 36.46 32.09 27.41
N TYR A 238 36.57 32.28 26.10
CA TYR A 238 37.79 32.81 25.47
C TYR A 238 37.91 34.28 25.88
N VAL A 239 38.92 34.61 26.69
CA VAL A 239 39.22 36.00 27.06
C VAL A 239 40.08 36.59 25.94
N PRO A 240 39.56 37.54 25.15
CA PRO A 240 40.30 38.10 24.03
C PRO A 240 41.56 38.81 24.52
N THR A 241 42.68 38.54 23.86
CA THR A 241 43.96 39.19 24.13
C THR A 241 44.06 40.51 23.36
N ILE A 242 45.02 41.39 23.72
CA ILE A 242 45.24 42.67 23.01
C ILE A 242 45.52 42.44 21.51
N ALA A 243 46.08 41.28 21.15
CA ALA A 243 46.30 40.87 19.77
C ALA A 243 44.97 40.61 19.02
N ASP A 244 43.95 40.07 19.69
CA ASP A 244 42.63 39.83 19.09
C ASP A 244 41.91 41.15 18.80
N ILE A 245 42.04 42.14 19.68
CA ILE A 245 41.47 43.49 19.48
C ILE A 245 42.15 44.20 18.31
N LEU A 246 43.48 44.07 18.17
CA LEU A 246 44.22 44.63 17.04
C LEU A 246 43.89 43.92 15.72
N ASN A 247 43.64 42.60 15.74
CA ASN A 247 43.16 41.86 14.58
C ASN A 247 41.75 42.29 14.16
N VAL A 248 40.84 42.55 15.12
CA VAL A 248 39.51 43.10 14.81
C VAL A 248 39.63 44.51 14.21
N GLY A 249 40.54 45.34 14.73
CA GLY A 249 40.81 46.66 14.15
C GLY A 249 41.33 46.59 12.71
N TRP A 250 42.22 45.64 12.42
CA TRP A 250 42.72 45.41 11.05
C TRP A 250 41.64 44.84 10.12
N LEU A 251 40.88 43.84 10.58
CA LEU A 251 39.77 43.25 9.82
C LEU A 251 38.67 44.27 9.54
N ALA A 252 38.31 45.11 10.51
CA ALA A 252 37.35 46.20 10.32
C ALA A 252 37.88 47.24 9.33
N SER A 253 39.18 47.56 9.39
CA SER A 253 39.82 48.48 8.43
C SER A 253 39.85 47.89 7.01
N ALA A 254 40.17 46.60 6.89
CA ALA A 254 40.16 45.88 5.61
C ALA A 254 38.75 45.78 5.03
N ALA A 255 37.75 45.48 5.87
CA ALA A 255 36.34 45.44 5.48
C ALA A 255 35.83 46.82 5.05
N ALA A 256 36.14 47.88 5.81
CA ALA A 256 35.80 49.25 5.42
C ALA A 256 36.45 49.65 4.10
N TRP A 257 37.70 49.23 3.86
CA TRP A 257 38.39 49.47 2.60
C TRP A 257 37.78 48.68 1.43
N SER A 258 37.35 47.44 1.69
CA SER A 258 36.67 46.60 0.70
C SER A 258 35.29 47.15 0.33
N ILE A 259 34.51 47.63 1.31
CA ILE A 259 33.22 48.30 1.07
C ILE A 259 33.42 49.60 0.31
N LEU A 260 34.42 50.41 0.66
CA LEU A 260 34.73 51.65 -0.07
C LEU A 260 35.14 51.34 -1.53
N GLN A 261 35.94 50.31 -1.75
CA GLN A 261 36.30 49.85 -3.09
C GLN A 261 35.07 49.36 -3.87
N GLN A 262 34.19 48.57 -3.25
CA GLN A 262 32.93 48.13 -3.87
C GLN A 262 32.00 49.31 -4.16
N LEU A 263 31.96 50.34 -3.32
CA LEU A 263 31.19 51.56 -3.56
C LEU A 263 31.74 52.32 -4.78
N LEU A 264 33.06 52.48 -4.87
CA LEU A 264 33.71 53.14 -6.02
C LEU A 264 33.54 52.35 -7.32
N VAL A 265 33.65 51.02 -7.28
CA VAL A 265 33.43 50.13 -8.43
C VAL A 265 31.96 50.16 -8.85
N SER A 266 31.02 50.19 -7.90
CA SER A 266 29.57 50.26 -8.19
C SER A 266 29.16 51.60 -8.83
N ILE A 267 29.83 52.71 -8.48
CA ILE A 267 29.62 54.01 -9.12
C ILE A 267 30.22 54.04 -10.54
N ALA A 268 31.38 53.42 -10.75
CA ALA A 268 32.06 53.39 -12.04
C ALA A 268 31.45 52.39 -13.03
N PHE A 269 30.86 51.29 -12.54
CA PHE A 269 30.32 50.19 -13.34
C PHE A 269 28.97 49.68 -12.78
N PRO A 270 27.85 50.39 -13.05
CA PRO A 270 26.54 50.07 -12.46
C PRO A 270 25.93 48.72 -12.90
N ASN A 271 26.49 48.03 -13.90
CA ASN A 271 25.92 46.80 -14.47
C ASN A 271 26.68 45.51 -14.10
N PHE A 272 27.67 45.54 -13.19
CA PHE A 272 28.55 44.37 -12.95
C PHE A 272 28.16 43.49 -11.74
N LEU A 273 27.22 43.92 -10.89
CA LEU A 273 26.81 43.18 -9.70
C LEU A 273 25.36 42.69 -9.83
N HIS A 274 25.14 41.69 -10.67
CA HIS A 274 23.95 40.85 -10.58
C HIS A 274 24.31 39.70 -9.63
N ALA A 275 23.88 39.81 -8.38
CA ALA A 275 24.06 38.74 -7.39
C ALA A 275 23.29 37.50 -7.87
N ALA A 276 23.97 36.36 -7.94
CA ALA A 276 23.35 35.07 -8.17
C ALA A 276 22.56 34.68 -6.92
N ASP A 277 21.26 34.44 -7.08
CA ASP A 277 20.49 33.69 -6.09
C ASP A 277 21.06 32.27 -6.01
N THR A 278 21.49 31.89 -4.82
CA THR A 278 21.81 30.51 -4.48
C THR A 278 20.52 29.81 -4.10
N ASP A 279 20.06 28.90 -4.97
CA ASP A 279 19.05 27.91 -4.60
C ASP A 279 19.63 27.08 -3.45
N ASP A 280 19.06 27.26 -2.26
CA ASP A 280 19.29 26.39 -1.11
C ASP A 280 18.67 25.02 -1.41
N GLU A 281 19.39 24.17 -2.15
CA GLU A 281 19.14 22.73 -2.17
C GLU A 281 19.34 22.21 -0.74
N ILE A 282 18.22 21.91 -0.07
CA ILE A 282 18.20 21.21 1.23
C ILE A 282 19.03 19.93 1.03
N PRO A 283 20.10 19.69 1.81
CA PRO A 283 20.87 18.48 1.68
C PRO A 283 19.96 17.30 2.02
N ASP A 284 19.75 16.44 1.03
CA ASP A 284 19.09 15.14 1.15
C ASP A 284 19.70 14.44 2.37
N MET A 285 18.91 14.34 3.46
CA MET A 285 19.42 13.73 4.68
C MET A 285 19.69 12.26 4.35
N SER A 286 20.96 11.86 4.38
CA SER A 286 21.36 10.48 4.11
C SER A 286 20.56 9.54 5.00
N LYS A 287 19.74 8.68 4.38
CA LYS A 287 18.95 7.69 5.10
C LYS A 287 19.86 6.67 5.81
N GLU A 288 19.47 6.21 6.99
CA GLU A 288 20.26 5.27 7.80
C GLU A 288 19.56 3.92 7.91
N SER A 289 20.33 2.85 8.05
CA SER A 289 19.77 1.51 8.34
C SER A 289 19.16 1.51 9.74
N CYS A 290 17.92 1.06 9.84
CA CYS A 290 17.15 1.03 11.08
C CYS A 290 16.40 -0.30 11.20
N ILE A 291 15.83 -0.52 12.38
CA ILE A 291 14.89 -1.62 12.59
C ILE A 291 13.48 -1.04 12.47
N THR A 292 12.64 -1.67 11.65
CA THR A 292 11.20 -1.35 11.62
C THR A 292 10.39 -2.51 12.19
N GLU A 293 9.39 -2.19 13.00
CA GLU A 293 8.34 -3.11 13.42
C GLU A 293 7.24 -3.12 12.36
N GLN A 294 6.93 -4.29 11.84
CA GLN A 294 5.85 -4.55 10.91
C GLN A 294 4.75 -5.32 11.64
N THR A 295 3.50 -4.89 11.49
CA THR A 295 2.33 -5.62 12.03
C THR A 295 1.54 -6.19 10.87
N GLN A 296 1.19 -7.47 10.95
CA GLN A 296 0.35 -8.14 9.96
C GLN A 296 -0.88 -8.73 10.64
N TYR A 297 -2.05 -8.54 10.03
CA TYR A 297 -3.31 -9.11 10.47
C TYR A 297 -3.70 -10.29 9.58
N PHE A 298 -4.30 -11.32 10.16
CA PHE A 298 -4.81 -12.49 9.45
C PHE A 298 -5.95 -13.14 10.22
N TYR A 299 -6.65 -14.08 9.57
CA TYR A 299 -7.66 -14.92 10.22
C TYR A 299 -7.02 -16.15 10.87
N ASP A 300 -7.20 -16.29 12.18
CA ASP A 300 -6.81 -17.52 12.92
C ASP A 300 -8.04 -18.39 13.25
N ASN A 301 -9.17 -17.75 13.57
CA ASN A 301 -10.40 -18.44 13.94
C ASN A 301 -11.23 -18.86 12.71
N GLU A 302 -11.74 -20.09 12.69
CA GLU A 302 -12.61 -20.64 11.63
C GLU A 302 -14.10 -20.27 11.79
N GLU A 303 -14.48 -19.62 12.89
CA GLU A 303 -15.85 -19.13 13.08
C GLU A 303 -16.27 -18.16 11.97
N LYS A 304 -17.50 -18.32 11.49
CA LYS A 304 -18.02 -17.57 10.35
C LYS A 304 -18.63 -16.23 10.72
N SER A 305 -19.24 -16.15 11.89
CA SER A 305 -20.11 -15.03 12.28
C SER A 305 -19.74 -14.52 13.67
N PHE A 306 -19.54 -13.22 13.77
CA PHE A 306 -19.21 -12.53 15.02
C PHE A 306 -20.23 -11.42 15.25
N ARG A 307 -20.68 -11.26 16.49
CA ARG A 307 -21.65 -10.23 16.91
C ARG A 307 -21.19 -9.64 18.23
N GLY A 308 -21.22 -8.32 18.32
CA GLY A 308 -20.79 -7.63 19.53
C GLY A 308 -21.44 -6.26 19.67
N THR A 309 -21.28 -5.71 20.86
CA THR A 309 -21.65 -4.35 21.19
C THR A 309 -20.39 -3.61 21.66
N LEU A 310 -20.19 -2.43 21.13
CA LEU A 310 -19.16 -1.47 21.50
C LEU A 310 -19.77 -0.51 22.51
N ASP A 311 -19.48 -0.70 23.78
CA ASP A 311 -19.91 0.22 24.82
C ASP A 311 -18.83 1.30 25.01
N CYS A 312 -19.14 2.53 24.61
CA CYS A 312 -18.37 3.71 24.99
C CYS A 312 -19.08 4.42 26.14
N GLU A 313 -18.39 5.32 26.85
CA GLU A 313 -18.89 5.93 28.09
C GLU A 313 -20.33 6.49 27.98
N ASN A 314 -20.69 7.06 26.82
CA ASN A 314 -21.98 7.74 26.62
C ASN A 314 -22.88 7.11 25.53
N CYS A 315 -22.47 6.01 24.90
CA CYS A 315 -23.19 5.42 23.78
C CYS A 315 -22.86 3.94 23.61
N SER A 316 -23.73 3.20 22.95
CA SER A 316 -23.46 1.83 22.52
C SER A 316 -23.62 1.73 21.00
N ARG A 317 -22.66 1.11 20.31
CA ARG A 317 -22.74 0.77 18.89
C ARG A 317 -22.78 -0.74 18.73
N MET A 318 -23.76 -1.28 18.02
CA MET A 318 -23.82 -2.69 17.68
C MET A 318 -23.09 -2.96 16.36
N PHE A 319 -22.49 -4.15 16.24
CA PHE A 319 -21.93 -4.61 14.99
C PHE A 319 -22.12 -6.11 14.79
N HIS A 320 -22.11 -6.50 13.52
CA HIS A 320 -22.13 -7.86 13.07
C HIS A 320 -21.12 -8.02 11.94
N ALA A 321 -20.23 -9.00 12.07
CA ALA A 321 -19.27 -9.37 11.04
C ALA A 321 -19.52 -10.81 10.59
N GLU A 322 -19.50 -11.04 9.28
CA GLU A 322 -19.70 -12.36 8.67
C GLU A 322 -18.70 -12.60 7.54
N LYS A 323 -17.96 -13.71 7.63
CA LYS A 323 -16.99 -14.13 6.61
C LYS A 323 -17.71 -14.65 5.38
N LEU A 324 -17.34 -14.15 4.20
CA LEU A 324 -17.95 -14.55 2.95
C LEU A 324 -17.40 -15.92 2.50
N TRP A 325 -18.28 -16.75 1.94
CA TRP A 325 -17.91 -18.12 1.55
C TRP A 325 -16.99 -18.13 0.34
N LYS A 326 -15.91 -18.94 0.40
CA LYS A 326 -14.90 -19.12 -0.66
C LYS A 326 -14.15 -17.85 -1.06
N THR A 327 -14.07 -16.86 -0.18
CA THR A 327 -13.25 -15.66 -0.37
C THR A 327 -12.49 -15.33 0.91
N ASN A 328 -11.51 -14.45 0.82
CA ASN A 328 -10.79 -13.86 1.96
C ASN A 328 -11.53 -12.65 2.58
N LEU A 329 -12.76 -12.38 2.14
CA LEU A 329 -13.48 -11.18 2.54
C LEU A 329 -14.34 -11.41 3.78
N VAL A 330 -14.44 -10.39 4.62
CA VAL A 330 -15.41 -10.29 5.71
C VAL A 330 -16.33 -9.11 5.47
N PHE A 331 -17.64 -9.34 5.58
CA PHE A 331 -18.64 -8.29 5.56
C PHE A 331 -18.91 -7.83 6.99
N VAL A 332 -18.85 -6.52 7.23
CA VAL A 332 -19.10 -5.92 8.54
C VAL A 332 -20.20 -4.87 8.40
N ILE A 333 -21.23 -4.99 9.22
CA ILE A 333 -22.27 -4.00 9.40
C ILE A 333 -22.22 -3.49 10.84
N ALA A 334 -22.18 -2.18 11.01
CA ALA A 334 -22.14 -1.55 12.33
C ALA A 334 -23.03 -0.31 12.36
N ASP A 335 -23.47 0.09 13.55
CA ASP A 335 -24.09 1.39 13.75
C ASP A 335 -23.10 2.49 13.33
N ALA A 336 -23.60 3.50 12.64
CA ALA A 336 -22.77 4.50 12.01
C ALA A 336 -21.87 5.23 13.00
N LYS A 337 -20.62 5.49 12.63
CA LYS A 337 -19.65 6.20 13.51
C LYS A 337 -20.17 7.56 14.00
N LEU A 338 -20.93 8.27 13.16
CA LEU A 338 -21.54 9.57 13.50
C LEU A 338 -22.55 9.50 14.65
N THR A 339 -23.16 8.34 14.89
CA THR A 339 -24.11 8.16 16.01
C THR A 339 -23.41 8.22 17.36
N CYS A 340 -22.11 7.96 17.39
CA CYS A 340 -21.31 8.14 18.59
C CYS A 340 -19.88 8.60 18.32
N MET A 341 -19.66 9.90 18.52
CA MET A 341 -18.35 10.52 18.41
C MET A 341 -17.51 10.46 19.70
N SER A 342 -18.03 9.87 20.79
CA SER A 342 -17.34 9.83 22.09
C SER A 342 -16.22 8.78 22.17
N CYS A 343 -16.08 7.95 21.14
CA CYS A 343 -15.22 6.78 21.11
C CYS A 343 -13.88 7.06 20.42
N ASP A 344 -13.07 7.99 20.93
CA ASP A 344 -11.75 8.26 20.35
C ASP A 344 -10.68 7.33 20.95
N HIS A 345 -10.45 6.21 20.26
CA HIS A 345 -9.26 5.39 20.47
C HIS A 345 -8.11 5.87 19.57
N LYS A 346 -6.87 5.65 20.01
CA LYS A 346 -5.69 5.89 19.18
C LYS A 346 -5.82 5.10 17.87
N PRO A 347 -5.51 5.71 16.71
CA PRO A 347 -5.57 5.01 15.44
C PRO A 347 -4.62 3.80 15.47
N LEU A 348 -5.11 2.66 14.98
CA LEU A 348 -4.27 1.50 14.77
C LEU A 348 -3.67 1.64 13.38
N ILE A 349 -2.35 1.77 13.31
CA ILE A 349 -1.61 1.91 12.06
C ILE A 349 -1.02 0.55 11.71
N GLN A 350 -1.23 0.11 10.47
CA GLN A 350 -0.53 -1.03 9.89
C GLN A 350 0.46 -0.51 8.85
N ALA A 351 1.65 -0.13 9.31
CA ALA A 351 2.76 0.33 8.48
C ALA A 351 4.09 -0.04 9.15
N GLU A 352 5.19 0.07 8.40
CA GLU A 352 6.52 -0.08 8.97
C GLU A 352 6.81 1.06 9.93
N GLN A 353 6.98 0.77 11.22
CA GLN A 353 7.25 1.79 12.22
C GLN A 353 8.68 1.64 12.74
N PRO A 354 9.49 2.72 12.76
CA PRO A 354 10.83 2.67 13.34
C PRO A 354 10.75 2.23 14.81
N SER A 355 11.47 1.16 15.14
CA SER A 355 11.53 0.57 16.47
C SER A 355 12.98 0.37 16.89
N GLU A 356 13.23 0.27 18.19
CA GLU A 356 14.55 -0.06 18.73
C GLU A 356 14.79 -1.58 18.74
N GLY A 357 13.80 -2.36 18.28
CA GLY A 357 13.84 -3.82 18.25
C GLY A 357 13.51 -4.44 19.61
N PRO A 358 13.58 -5.78 19.72
CA PRO A 358 13.50 -6.46 21.01
C PRO A 358 14.69 -6.06 21.89
N ASP A 359 14.48 -5.95 23.20
CA ASP A 359 15.57 -5.66 24.15
C ASP A 359 16.62 -6.78 24.07
N PRO A 360 17.87 -6.48 23.69
CA PRO A 360 18.93 -7.50 23.61
C PRO A 360 19.32 -8.09 24.97
N CYS A 361 18.84 -7.50 26.08
CA CYS A 361 19.15 -7.94 27.44
C CYS A 361 18.13 -8.93 28.02
N GLU A 362 16.96 -9.08 27.39
CA GLU A 362 15.97 -10.14 27.71
C GLU A 362 16.23 -11.40 26.88
#